data_AF-A0A3M7B0V8-F1
#
_entry.id   AF-A0A3M7B0V8-F1
#
_cell.length_a   1.000
_cell.length_b   1.000
_cell.length_c   1.000
_cell.angle_alpha   90.00
_cell.angle_beta   90.00
_cell.angle_gamma   90.00
#
_symmetry.space_group_name_H-M   'P 1'
#
loop_
_entity.id
_entity.type
_entity.pdbx_description
1 polymer ?
#
loop_
_entity_poly.entity_id
_entity_poly.type
_entity_poly.pdbx_seq_one_letter_code
_entity_poly.pdbx_strand_id
1 'polypeptide(L)'
;MVPGLTSPGGRLPGEPDAGEYGNEGKELEPGEVVVVDAEGKENACIIGVLKMGTKEMKEKKKGVGIENGHYVGDGLWKLDLS
;
A
#
# COMPACT_ATOMS: atom_id res chain seq x y z
N MET A 1 -2.55 8.22 -0.34
CA MET A 1 -2.27 9.23 0.71
C MET A 1 -2.30 8.53 2.07
N VAL A 2 -1.42 8.91 3.01
CA VAL A 2 -1.30 8.26 4.33
C VAL A 2 -2.62 8.23 5.14
N PRO A 3 -3.45 9.30 5.19
CA PRO A 3 -4.70 9.28 5.96
C PRO A 3 -5.65 8.12 5.62
N GLY A 4 -5.71 7.70 4.35
CA GLY A 4 -6.55 6.57 3.94
C GLY A 4 -6.01 5.23 4.46
N LEU A 5 -4.68 5.08 4.46
CA LEU A 5 -3.99 3.87 4.92
C LEU A 5 -4.03 3.71 6.46
N THR A 6 -4.19 4.81 7.19
CA THR A 6 -4.29 4.83 8.66
C THR A 6 -5.72 5.07 9.16
N SER A 7 -6.72 4.87 8.30
CA SER A 7 -8.14 4.96 8.66
C SER A 7 -8.61 3.70 9.39
N PRO A 8 -9.82 3.65 9.98
CA PRO A 8 -10.30 2.44 10.68
C PRO A 8 -10.33 1.16 9.82
N GLY A 9 -10.53 1.29 8.51
CA GLY A 9 -10.45 0.17 7.56
C GLY A 9 -9.07 -0.03 6.94
N GLY A 10 -8.12 0.88 7.21
CA GLY A 10 -6.74 0.74 6.75
C GLY A 10 -5.99 -0.29 7.57
N ARG A 11 -5.13 -1.06 6.91
CA ARG A 11 -4.18 -1.99 7.52
C ARG A 11 -2.81 -1.70 6.94
N LEU A 12 -1.81 -1.60 7.79
CA LEU A 12 -0.43 -1.40 7.38
C LEU A 12 0.45 -2.55 7.89
N PRO A 13 1.45 -2.98 7.11
CA PRO A 13 2.51 -3.87 7.58
C PRO A 13 3.08 -3.43 8.93
N GLY A 14 3.47 -4.38 9.78
CA GLY A 14 3.96 -4.11 11.13
C GLY A 14 2.88 -4.05 12.22
N GLU A 15 1.59 -4.08 11.87
CA GLU A 15 0.52 -4.19 12.86
C GLU A 15 0.31 -5.66 13.27
N PRO A 16 0.30 -5.99 14.58
CA PRO A 16 0.07 -7.35 15.05
C PRO A 16 -1.28 -7.93 14.63
N ASP A 17 -2.29 -7.06 14.50
CA ASP A 17 -3.68 -7.42 14.22
C ASP A 17 -4.06 -7.22 12.74
N ALA A 18 -3.10 -6.96 11.85
CA ALA A 18 -3.36 -6.77 10.42
C ALA A 18 -3.51 -8.08 9.63
N GLY A 19 -3.43 -9.24 10.29
CA GLY A 19 -3.64 -10.54 9.65
C GLY A 19 -2.69 -10.76 8.48
N GLU A 20 -3.22 -11.20 7.33
CA GLU A 20 -2.44 -11.40 6.10
C GLU A 20 -1.78 -10.11 5.58
N TYR A 21 -2.34 -8.94 5.90
CA TYR A 21 -1.82 -7.62 5.50
C TYR A 21 -0.70 -7.11 6.44
N GLY A 22 -0.41 -7.84 7.52
CA GLY A 22 0.49 -7.40 8.58
C GLY A 22 1.98 -7.64 8.32
N ASN A 23 2.34 -8.30 7.21
CA ASN A 23 3.74 -8.66 6.89
C ASN A 23 4.46 -9.36 8.05
N GLU A 24 3.80 -10.35 8.67
CA GLU A 24 4.31 -11.04 9.87
C GLU A 24 4.69 -10.10 11.03
N GLY A 25 4.07 -8.91 11.10
CA GLY A 25 4.39 -7.89 12.10
C GLY A 25 5.68 -7.10 11.82
N LYS A 26 6.27 -7.23 10.62
CA LYS A 26 7.45 -6.45 10.22
C LYS A 26 7.03 -5.16 9.54
N GLU A 27 7.56 -4.04 10.02
CA GLU A 27 7.45 -2.74 9.36
C GLU A 27 8.21 -2.75 8.02
N LEU A 28 7.79 -1.88 7.10
CA LEU A 28 8.45 -1.64 5.83
C LEU A 28 9.06 -0.24 5.78
N GLU A 29 10.15 -0.13 5.03
CA GLU A 29 10.96 1.07 4.86
C GLU A 29 10.67 1.78 3.52
N PRO A 30 11.01 3.08 3.40
CA PRO A 30 10.97 3.77 2.12
C PRO A 30 11.80 3.05 1.04
N GLY A 31 11.29 3.02 -0.19
CA GLY A 31 11.91 2.37 -1.34
C GLY A 31 11.46 0.91 -1.55
N GLU A 32 10.78 0.30 -0.59
CA GLU A 32 10.25 -1.05 -0.76
C GLU A 32 9.03 -1.07 -1.68
N VAL A 33 8.93 -2.13 -2.49
CA VAL A 33 7.79 -2.36 -3.39
C VAL A 33 6.66 -2.99 -2.60
N VAL A 34 5.47 -2.43 -2.75
CA VAL A 34 4.26 -2.86 -2.05
C VAL A 34 3.11 -3.09 -3.00
N VAL A 35 2.24 -4.00 -2.58
CA VAL A 35 0.92 -4.23 -3.16
C VAL A 35 -0.11 -3.47 -2.31
N VAL A 36 -1.07 -2.82 -2.96
CA VAL A 36 -2.23 -2.22 -2.29
C VAL A 36 -3.45 -3.04 -2.61
N ASP A 37 -3.98 -3.69 -1.59
CA ASP A 37 -5.25 -4.41 -1.64
C ASP A 37 -6.41 -3.56 -1.12
N ALA A 38 -7.63 -4.03 -1.38
CA ALA A 38 -8.85 -3.42 -0.90
C ALA A 38 -9.77 -4.48 -0.32
N GLU A 39 -10.40 -4.17 0.82
CA GLU A 39 -11.37 -5.06 1.46
C GLU A 39 -12.48 -5.46 0.47
N GLY A 40 -12.75 -6.77 0.40
CA GLY A 40 -13.74 -7.33 -0.52
C GLY A 40 -13.30 -7.40 -1.99
N LYS A 41 -12.00 -7.21 -2.28
CA LYS A 41 -11.40 -7.47 -3.59
C LYS A 41 -10.43 -8.64 -3.52
N GLU A 42 -10.48 -9.48 -4.54
CA GLU A 42 -9.59 -10.64 -4.66
C GLU A 42 -8.25 -10.28 -5.32
N ASN A 43 -8.22 -9.20 -6.11
CA ASN A 43 -7.05 -8.80 -6.89
C ASN A 43 -6.46 -7.48 -6.38
N ALA A 44 -5.13 -7.39 -6.45
CA ALA A 44 -4.38 -6.18 -6.17
C ALA A 44 -4.88 -4.97 -6.98
N CYS A 45 -5.01 -3.82 -6.32
CA CYS A 45 -5.46 -2.59 -6.96
C CYS A 45 -4.28 -1.77 -7.52
N ILE A 46 -3.16 -1.76 -6.80
CA ILE A 46 -1.94 -1.00 -7.14
C ILE A 46 -0.71 -1.82 -6.78
N ILE A 47 0.33 -1.71 -7.59
CA ILE A 47 1.72 -2.03 -7.22
C ILE A 47 2.48 -0.72 -7.20
N GLY A 48 3.15 -0.38 -6.10
CA GLY A 48 3.85 0.91 -5.96
C GLY A 48 5.07 0.84 -5.07
N VAL A 49 5.78 1.95 -4.94
CA VAL A 49 6.98 2.07 -4.12
C VAL A 49 6.67 2.94 -2.90
N LEU A 50 7.08 2.49 -1.71
CA LEU A 50 6.93 3.28 -0.49
C LEU A 50 7.79 4.55 -0.56
N LYS A 51 7.16 5.69 -0.32
CA LYS A 51 7.85 6.97 -0.12
C LYS A 51 8.17 7.21 1.35
N MET A 52 7.42 6.57 2.24
CA MET A 52 7.47 6.74 3.69
C MET A 52 7.38 5.35 4.32
N GLY A 53 8.10 5.11 5.42
CA GLY A 53 8.05 3.82 6.12
C GLY A 53 6.70 3.63 6.83
N THR A 54 6.25 2.39 7.00
CA THR A 54 4.93 2.08 7.57
C THR A 54 4.80 2.53 9.03
N LYS A 55 5.89 2.49 9.80
CA LYS A 55 5.94 3.04 11.15
C LYS A 55 5.70 4.55 11.16
N GLU A 56 6.40 5.29 10.29
CA GLU A 56 6.26 6.74 10.17
C GLU A 56 4.84 7.13 9.71
N MET A 57 4.23 6.34 8.81
CA MET A 57 2.86 6.54 8.38
C MET A 57 1.87 6.50 9.55
N LYS A 58 1.99 5.49 10.42
CA LYS A 58 1.14 5.32 11.61
C LYS A 58 1.27 6.49 12.58
N GLU A 59 2.50 7.00 12.78
CA GLU A 59 2.79 8.11 13.68
C GLU A 59 2.29 9.46 13.13
N LYS A 60 2.60 9.78 11.86
CA LYS A 60 2.33 11.10 11.28
C LYS A 60 0.94 11.24 10.68
N LYS A 61 0.35 10.14 10.19
CA LYS A 61 -1.00 10.08 9.56
C LYS A 61 -1.23 11.11 8.46
N LYS A 62 -0.18 11.57 7.78
CA LYS A 62 -0.23 12.64 6.77
C LYS A 62 0.81 12.45 5.67
N GLY A 63 0.54 13.05 4.52
CA GLY A 63 1.45 13.06 3.38
C GLY A 63 1.24 11.91 2.40
N VAL A 64 2.23 11.72 1.53
CA VAL A 64 2.25 10.72 0.47
C VAL A 64 2.98 9.48 0.98
N GLY A 65 2.28 8.35 1.06
CA GLY A 65 2.84 7.08 1.55
C GLY A 65 3.44 6.21 0.45
N ILE A 66 2.81 6.19 -0.72
CA ILE A 66 3.20 5.37 -1.87
C ILE A 66 3.31 6.30 -3.08
N GLU A 67 4.36 6.15 -3.88
CA GLU A 67 4.57 6.87 -5.15
C GLU A 67 5.00 5.90 -6.26
N ASN A 68 5.03 6.41 -7.50
CA ASN A 68 5.51 5.69 -8.69
C ASN A 68 4.96 4.26 -8.81
N GLY A 69 3.63 4.13 -8.96
CA GLY A 69 2.95 2.85 -9.02
C GLY A 69 2.17 2.61 -10.31
N HIS A 70 1.95 1.34 -10.59
CA HIS A 70 1.06 0.82 -11.62
C HIS A 70 -0.28 0.46 -11.00
N TYR A 71 -1.39 0.79 -11.65
CA TYR A 71 -2.73 0.54 -11.12
C TYR A 71 -3.69 0.00 -12.16
N VAL A 72 -4.71 -0.71 -11.69
CA VAL A 72 -5.75 -1.29 -12.54
C VAL A 72 -6.43 -0.19 -13.38
N GLY A 73 -6.34 -0.31 -14.70
CA GLY A 73 -6.93 0.62 -15.65
C GLY A 73 -6.05 1.80 -16.08
N ASP A 74 -4.78 1.85 -15.66
CA ASP A 74 -3.81 2.81 -16.19
C ASP A 74 -3.37 2.48 -17.64
N GLY A 75 -2.42 3.25 -18.17
CA GLY A 75 -1.93 3.08 -19.53
C GLY A 75 -1.20 1.77 -19.77
N LEU A 76 -0.42 1.28 -18.79
CA LEU A 76 0.28 0.00 -18.90
C LEU A 76 -0.71 -1.17 -18.82
N TRP A 77 -1.76 -1.04 -18.01
CA TRP A 77 -2.82 -2.05 -17.90
C TRP A 77 -3.58 -2.21 -19.21
N LYS A 78 -3.82 -1.08 -19.89
CA LYS A 78 -4.53 -1.02 -21.17
C LYS A 78 -3.63 -1.22 -22.38
N LEU A 79 -2.34 -1.45 -22.17
CA LEU A 79 -1.39 -1.61 -23.26
C LEU A 79 -1.75 -2.87 -24.04
N ASP A 80 -2.24 -2.68 -25.25
CA ASP A 80 -2.40 -3.77 -26.20
C ASP A 80 -1.07 -3.99 -26.92
N LEU A 81 -0.59 -5.24 -26.88
CA LEU A 81 0.67 -5.66 -27.51
C LEU A 81 0.44 -6.36 -28.85
N SER A 82 -0.81 -6.35 -29.34
CA SER A 82 -1.22 -7.01 -30.59
C SER A 82 -0.77 -6.29 -31.85
#